data_AF-A0A158BAC2-F1
#
_entry.id   AF-A0A158BAC2-F1
#
_cell.length_a   1.000
_cell.length_b   1.000
_cell.length_c   1.000
_cell.angle_alpha   90.00
_cell.angle_beta   90.00
_cell.angle_gamma   90.00
#
_symmetry.space_group_name_H-M   'P 1'
#
loop_
_entity.id
_entity.type
_entity.pdbx_description
1 polymer ?
#
loop_
_entity_poly.entity_id
_entity_poly.type
_entity_poly.pdbx_seq_one_letter_code
_entity_poly.pdbx_strand_id
1 'polypeptide(L)'
;MNEFSQPSIAARLRLRYHLGDAIRDVVLFGSKFDEAVEHVAVPEADAALFRSLLRSELEHLQIYNCARFRLPMGEVQAWIGKGRPS
;
A
#
# COMPACT_ATOMS: atom_id res chain seq x y z
N MET A 1 25.06 -2.68 -11.51
CA MET A 1 24.40 -4.00 -11.51
C MET A 1 23.04 -3.79 -10.85
N ASN A 2 22.00 -3.60 -11.65
CA ASN A 2 20.69 -3.17 -11.17
C ASN A 2 19.78 -4.40 -11.04
N GLU A 3 19.87 -5.07 -9.89
CA GLU A 3 19.00 -6.18 -9.56
C GLU A 3 17.73 -5.60 -8.93
N PHE A 4 16.72 -5.33 -9.77
CA PHE A 4 15.36 -5.11 -9.31
C PHE A 4 14.89 -6.35 -8.55
N SER A 5 15.26 -6.43 -7.27
CA SER A 5 14.75 -7.41 -6.34
C SER A 5 13.26 -7.12 -6.18
N GLN A 6 12.46 -7.75 -7.02
CA GLN A 6 11.06 -7.98 -6.73
C GLN A 6 10.99 -8.43 -5.27
N PRO A 7 10.29 -7.68 -4.40
CA PRO A 7 10.26 -7.99 -2.98
C PRO A 7 9.76 -9.43 -2.80
N SER A 8 10.55 -10.24 -2.09
CA SER A 8 10.32 -11.67 -1.96
C SER A 8 8.90 -11.94 -1.44
N ILE A 9 8.28 -13.04 -1.89
CA ILE A 9 6.95 -13.46 -1.43
C ILE A 9 6.90 -13.51 0.11
N ALA A 10 7.99 -13.93 0.75
CA ALA A 10 8.14 -13.95 2.20
C ALA A 10 8.05 -12.55 2.83
N ALA A 11 8.66 -11.52 2.22
CA ALA A 11 8.57 -10.14 2.72
C ALA A 11 7.14 -9.58 2.59
N ARG A 12 6.48 -9.81 1.44
CA ARG A 12 5.07 -9.42 1.25
C ARG A 12 4.15 -10.07 2.27
N LEU A 13 4.37 -11.36 2.57
CA LEU A 13 3.59 -12.07 3.58
C LEU A 13 3.83 -11.54 4.98
N ARG A 14 5.08 -11.23 5.35
CA ARG A 14 5.42 -10.66 6.66
C ARG A 14 4.76 -9.29 6.87
N LEU A 15 4.81 -8.44 5.84
CA LEU A 15 4.32 -7.06 5.90
C LEU A 15 2.83 -6.90 5.53
N ARG A 16 2.12 -7.99 5.22
CA ARG A 16 0.77 -7.94 4.63
C ARG A 16 -0.26 -7.17 5.45
N TYR A 17 -0.17 -7.23 6.77
CA TYR A 17 -1.12 -6.54 7.65
C TYR A 17 -0.84 -5.03 7.65
N HIS A 18 0.42 -4.63 7.86
CA HIS A 18 0.83 -3.24 7.70
C HIS A 18 0.50 -2.67 6.31
N LEU A 19 0.64 -3.47 5.25
CA LEU A 19 0.28 -3.05 3.89
C LEU A 19 -1.23 -2.83 3.77
N GLY A 20 -2.04 -3.77 4.27
CA GLY A 20 -3.49 -3.63 4.26
C GLY A 20 -3.97 -2.42 5.07
N ASP A 21 -3.32 -2.12 6.18
CA ASP A 21 -3.66 -0.98 7.04
C ASP A 21 -3.30 0.34 6.34
N ALA A 22 -2.06 0.49 5.87
CA ALA A 22 -1.62 1.70 5.18
C ALA A 22 -2.39 1.97 3.88
N ILE A 23 -2.75 0.93 3.12
CA ILE A 23 -3.58 1.08 1.92
C ILE A 23 -4.97 1.59 2.29
N ARG A 24 -5.56 1.11 3.38
CA ARG A 24 -6.86 1.60 3.87
C ARG A 24 -6.77 3.04 4.36
N ASP A 25 -5.68 3.42 5.03
CA ASP A 25 -5.42 4.80 5.45
C ASP A 25 -5.44 5.76 4.27
N VAL A 26 -4.72 5.42 3.20
CA VAL A 26 -4.67 6.25 1.99
C VAL A 26 -6.01 6.31 1.26
N VAL A 27 -6.71 5.17 1.12
CA VAL A 27 -7.92 5.09 0.28
C VAL A 27 -9.17 5.59 0.99
N LEU A 28 -9.39 5.17 2.24
CA LEU A 28 -10.62 5.48 2.99
C LEU A 28 -10.54 6.82 3.71
N PHE A 29 -9.36 7.15 4.24
CA PHE A 29 -9.17 8.33 5.08
C PHE A 29 -8.44 9.46 4.35
N GLY A 30 -7.91 9.19 3.14
CA GLY A 30 -7.20 10.19 2.35
C GLY A 30 -5.83 10.56 2.93
N SER A 31 -5.27 9.73 3.81
CA SER A 31 -3.96 9.97 4.41
C SER A 31 -2.89 10.10 3.34
N LYS A 32 -1.89 10.96 3.58
CA LYS A 32 -0.73 11.03 2.69
C LYS A 32 0.10 9.76 2.83
N PHE A 33 0.92 9.50 1.80
CA PHE A 33 1.79 8.33 1.77
C PHE A 33 2.67 8.22 3.02
N ASP A 34 3.37 9.30 3.38
CA ASP A 34 4.28 9.29 4.53
C ASP A 34 3.53 9.15 5.87
N GLU A 35 2.37 9.78 6.00
CA GLU A 35 1.50 9.64 7.19
C GLU A 35 1.04 8.19 7.38
N ALA A 36 0.64 7.52 6.30
CA ALA A 36 0.25 6.11 6.34
C ALA A 36 1.44 5.18 6.68
N VAL A 37 2.66 5.52 6.24
CA VAL A 37 3.88 4.78 6.60
C VAL A 37 4.23 4.95 8.07
N GLU A 38 4.13 6.17 8.59
CA GLU A 38 4.40 6.48 10.00
C GLU A 38 3.37 5.80 10.92
N HIS A 39 2.09 5.80 10.54
CA HIS A 39 1.01 5.25 11.36
C HIS A 39 1.15 3.74 11.62
N VAL A 40 1.59 2.96 10.64
CA VAL A 40 1.71 1.50 10.78
C VAL A 40 2.96 1.03 11.54
N ALA A 41 3.86 1.96 11.89
CA ALA A 41 5.04 1.74 12.75
C ALA A 41 5.86 0.48 12.40
N VAL A 42 6.22 0.32 11.13
CA VAL A 42 7.05 -0.80 10.65
C VAL A 42 8.49 -0.67 11.19
N PRO A 43 9.17 -1.78 11.56
CA PRO A 43 10.57 -1.72 11.99
C PRO A 43 11.47 -1.02 10.97
N GLU A 44 12.43 -0.21 11.43
CA GLU A 44 13.31 0.59 10.57
C GLU A 44 14.03 -0.27 9.50
N ALA A 45 14.43 -1.49 9.88
CA ALA A 45 15.07 -2.44 8.97
C ALA A 45 14.18 -2.86 7.77
N ASP A 46 12.85 -2.80 7.93
CA ASP A 46 11.87 -3.12 6.90
C ASP A 46 11.27 -1.85 6.24
N ALA A 47 11.57 -0.65 6.74
CA ALA A 47 10.89 0.60 6.33
C ALA A 47 11.07 0.92 4.83
N ALA A 48 12.29 0.80 4.30
CA ALA A 48 12.56 1.04 2.87
C ALA A 48 11.80 0.05 1.98
N LEU A 49 11.79 -1.22 2.37
CA LEU A 49 11.09 -2.29 1.66
C LEU A 49 9.57 -2.08 1.71
N PHE A 50 9.04 -1.71 2.88
CA PHE A 50 7.64 -1.42 3.09
C PHE A 50 7.17 -0.25 2.22
N ARG A 51 7.93 0.86 2.19
CA ARG A 51 7.62 2.01 1.33
C ARG A 51 7.57 1.61 -0.15
N SER A 52 8.52 0.82 -0.62
CA SER A 52 8.51 0.32 -2.00
C SER A 52 7.29 -0.55 -2.29
N LEU A 53 6.91 -1.42 -1.35
CA LEU A 53 5.75 -2.30 -1.48
C LEU A 53 4.43 -1.53 -1.46
N LEU A 54 4.27 -0.60 -0.52
CA LEU A 54 3.07 0.21 -0.40
C LEU A 54 2.82 1.03 -1.66
N ARG A 55 3.87 1.68 -2.19
CA ARG A 55 3.81 2.44 -3.45
C ARG A 55 3.35 1.56 -4.60
N SER A 56 3.99 0.41 -4.78
CA SER A 56 3.62 -0.55 -5.82
C SER A 56 2.17 -1.03 -5.69
N GLU A 57 1.70 -1.36 -4.49
CA GLU A 57 0.32 -1.84 -4.29
C GLU A 57 -0.70 -0.72 -4.56
N LEU A 58 -0.43 0.54 -4.15
CA LEU A 58 -1.30 1.70 -4.44
C LEU A 58 -1.35 2.03 -5.94
N GLU A 59 -0.22 1.96 -6.64
CA GLU A 59 -0.13 2.16 -8.09
C GLU A 59 -0.93 1.11 -8.87
N HIS A 60 -1.00 -0.13 -8.36
CA HIS A 60 -1.72 -1.23 -9.01
C HIS A 60 -3.11 -1.47 -8.41
N LEU A 61 -3.54 -0.69 -7.43
CA LEU A 61 -4.84 -0.86 -6.78
C LEU A 61 -5.97 -0.54 -7.77
N GLN A 62 -6.87 -1.49 -7.94
CA GLN A 62 -7.99 -1.46 -8.87
C GLN A 62 -9.22 -2.07 -8.20
N ILE A 63 -10.41 -1.83 -8.75
CA ILE A 63 -11.67 -2.39 -8.22
C ILE A 63 -11.59 -3.94 -8.13
N TYR A 64 -10.99 -4.61 -9.12
CA TYR A 64 -10.95 -6.06 -9.16
C TYR A 64 -10.03 -6.69 -8.10
N ASN A 65 -9.11 -5.92 -7.50
CA ASN A 65 -8.18 -6.41 -6.47
C ASN A 65 -8.41 -5.79 -5.08
N CYS A 66 -9.39 -4.88 -4.94
CA CYS A 66 -9.65 -4.17 -3.69
C CYS A 66 -10.07 -5.07 -2.52
N ALA A 67 -10.70 -6.20 -2.82
CA ALA A 67 -11.12 -7.17 -1.81
C ALA A 67 -9.94 -7.73 -0.99
N ARG A 68 -8.73 -7.78 -1.59
CA ARG A 68 -7.49 -8.20 -0.89
C ARG A 68 -7.19 -7.32 0.32
N PHE A 69 -7.55 -6.05 0.25
CA PHE A 69 -7.31 -5.06 1.30
C PHE A 69 -8.59 -4.70 2.07
N ARG A 70 -9.67 -5.49 1.88
CA ARG A 70 -10.97 -5.26 2.54
C ARG A 70 -11.55 -3.88 2.26
N LEU A 71 -11.32 -3.36 1.06
CA LEU A 71 -11.82 -2.06 0.61
C LEU A 71 -13.16 -2.21 -0.14
N PRO A 72 -14.15 -1.36 0.15
CA PRO A 72 -15.37 -1.28 -0.66
C PRO A 72 -15.07 -0.78 -2.07
N MET A 73 -15.71 -1.37 -3.09
CA MET A 73 -15.50 -1.00 -4.49
C MET A 73 -15.78 0.48 -4.77
N GLY A 74 -16.84 1.04 -4.16
CA GLY A 74 -17.22 2.45 -4.33
C GLY A 74 -16.15 3.43 -3.85
N GLU A 75 -15.51 3.14 -2.70
CA GLU A 75 -14.44 3.97 -2.15
C GLU A 75 -13.20 3.94 -3.03
N VAL A 76 -12.82 2.76 -3.54
CA VAL A 76 -11.71 2.63 -4.48
C VAL A 76 -11.98 3.38 -5.78
N GLN A 77 -13.20 3.27 -6.33
CA GLN A 77 -13.58 4.00 -7.54
C GLN A 77 -13.51 5.51 -7.33
N ALA A 78 -14.03 6.00 -6.20
CA ALA A 78 -13.99 7.42 -5.86
C ALA A 78 -12.55 7.91 -5.67
N TRP A 79 -11.70 7.13 -5.00
CA TRP A 79 -10.29 7.43 -4.80
C TRP A 79 -9.51 7.48 -6.12
N ILE A 80 -9.67 6.49 -7.00
CA ILE A 80 -9.06 6.49 -8.34
C ILE A 80 -9.53 7.71 -9.14
N GLY A 81 -10.82 8.05 -9.07
CA GLY A 81 -11.40 9.20 -9.77
C GLY A 81 -10.84 10.56 -9.33
N LYS A 82 -10.40 10.68 -8.06
CA LYS A 82 -9.72 11.89 -7.54
C LYS A 82 -8.26 12.01 -7.99
N GLY A 83 -7.71 10.96 -8.60
CA GLY A 83 -6.29 10.85 -8.95
C GLY A 83 -5.50 10.12 -7.86
N ARG A 84 -4.62 9.21 -8.28
CA ARG A 84 -3.74 8.48 -7.37
C ARG A 84 -2.65 9.42 -6.84
N PRO A 85 -2.34 9.40 -5.54
CA PRO A 85 -1.19 10.12 -5.00
C PRO A 85 0.11 9.54 -5.58
N SER A 86 0.96 10.41 -6.13
CA SER A 86 2.30 10.11 -6.67
C SER A 86 3.38 10.16 -5.60
#